data_AF-A0A699ZZY9-F1
#
_entry.id   AF-A0A699ZZY9-F1
#
_cell.length_a   1.000
_cell.length_b   1.000
_cell.length_c   1.000
_cell.angle_alpha   90.00
_cell.angle_beta   90.00
_cell.angle_gamma   90.00
#
_symmetry.space_group_name_H-M   'P 1'
#
loop_
_entity.id
_entity.type
_entity.pdbx_description
1 polymer ?
#
loop_
_entity_poly.entity_id
_entity_poly.type
_entity_poly.pdbx_seq_one_letter_code
_entity_poly.pdbx_strand_id
1 'polypeptide(L)' 'IKGANILMTTKEGLIKLADFGVAAKLGELEDRRDDLQQHVVGTPYWMAPEVIEMTQVTPASDIWSVGCLIVELRTGSP' A
#
# COMPACT_ATOMS: atom_id res chain seq x y z
N ILE A 1 1.03 0.63 1.30
CA ILE A 1 1.22 1.99 1.88
C ILE A 1 2.44 2.01 2.81
N LYS A 2 3.36 2.96 2.67
CA LYS A 2 4.60 3.09 3.49
C LYS A 2 4.79 4.51 4.00
N GLY A 3 5.56 4.70 5.07
CA GLY A 3 5.81 6.01 5.68
C GLY A 3 6.36 7.06 4.69
N ALA A 4 7.26 6.66 3.79
CA ALA A 4 7.84 7.54 2.78
C ALA A 4 6.82 8.14 1.79
N ASN A 5 5.62 7.55 1.68
CA ASN A 5 4.56 8.03 0.79
C ASN A 5 3.57 8.94 1.52
N ILE A 6 3.83 9.28 2.79
CA ILE A 6 2.99 10.17 3.60
C ILE A 6 3.74 11.48 3.81
N LEU A 7 3.23 12.54 3.18
CA LEU A 7 3.81 13.87 3.23
C LEU A 7 3.03 14.75 4.20
N MET A 8 3.72 15.61 4.93
CA MET A 8 3.13 16.60 5.82
C MET A 8 3.41 18.01 5.31
N THR A 9 2.39 18.87 5.24
CA THR A 9 2.59 20.28 4.90
C THR A 9 3.27 21.01 6.06
N THR A 10 4.30 21.80 5.76
CA THR A 10 5.08 22.52 6.78
C THR A 10 4.32 23.66 7.45
N LYS A 11 3.32 24.23 6.77
CA LYS A 11 2.56 25.38 7.27
C LYS A 11 1.34 25.01 8.12
N GLU A 12 0.66 23.92 7.78
CA GLU A 12 -0.67 23.59 8.32
C GLU A 12 -0.71 22.22 8.98
N GLY A 13 0.37 21.43 8.89
CA GLY A 13 0.42 20.07 9.42
C GLY A 13 -0.51 19.10 8.70
N LEU A 14 -0.96 19.42 7.49
CA LEU A 14 -1.87 18.57 6.73
C LEU A 14 -1.12 17.36 6.18
N ILE A 15 -1.71 16.17 6.38
CA ILE A 15 -1.17 14.91 5.88
C ILE A 15 -1.74 14.62 4.50
N LYS A 16 -0.87 14.28 3.53
CA LYS A 16 -1.24 13.93 2.16
C LYS A 16 -0.55 12.64 1.74
N LEU A 17 -1.30 11.76 1.10
CA LEU A 17 -0.76 10.57 0.47
C LEU A 17 -0.15 10.94 -0.88
N ALA A 18 1.02 10.38 -1.17
CA ALA A 18 1.75 10.55 -2.42
C ALA A 18 2.10 9.20 -3.04
N ASP A 19 2.54 9.24 -4.31
CA ASP A 19 3.02 8.09 -5.07
C ASP A 19 1.99 6.97 -5.25
N PHE A 20 1.16 7.14 -6.28
CA PHE A 20 0.12 6.21 -6.73
C PHE A 20 0.59 5.35 -7.92
N GLY A 21 1.89 5.25 -8.18
CA GLY A 21 2.43 4.55 -9.36
C GLY A 21 2.10 3.05 -9.43
N VAL A 22 1.73 2.46 -8.28
CA VAL A 22 1.31 1.05 -8.15
C VAL A 22 -0.17 0.90 -7.77
N ALA A 23 -0.95 1.99 -7.79
CA ALA A 23 -2.37 1.94 -7.47
C ALA A 23 -3.18 1.34 -8.63
N ALA A 24 -4.15 0.49 -8.32
CA ALA A 24 -5.07 -0.10 -9.28
C ALA A 24 -6.50 0.38 -9.01
N LYS A 25 -7.31 0.59 -10.06
CA LYS A 25 -8.73 0.90 -9.89
C LYS A 25 -9.52 -0.37 -9.60
N LEU A 26 -10.47 -0.29 -8.69
CA LEU A 26 -11.29 -1.43 -8.26
C LEU A 26 -12.04 -2.10 -9.44
N GLY A 27 -12.53 -1.32 -10.41
CA GLY A 27 -13.16 -1.90 -11.61
C GLY A 27 -12.20 -2.63 -12.54
N GLU A 28 -10.94 -2.20 -12.61
CA GLU A 28 -9.91 -2.86 -13.43
C GLU A 28 -9.36 -4.13 -12.74
N LEU A 29 -9.46 -4.22 -11.41
CA LEU A 29 -9.10 -5.41 -10.62
C LEU A 29 -10.05 -6.59 -10.86
N GLU A 30 -11.32 -6.32 -11.16
CA GLU A 30 -12.31 -7.33 -11.50
C GLU A 30 -12.10 -7.89 -12.91
N ASP A 31 -11.77 -7.02 -13.87
CA ASP A 31 -11.51 -7.37 -15.27
C ASP A 31 -10.12 -7.99 -15.51
N ARG A 32 -9.12 -7.67 -14.67
CA ARG A 32 -7.72 -8.14 -14.81
C ARG A 32 -7.32 -9.22 -13.80
N ARG A 33 -8.28 -10.03 -13.33
CA ARG A 33 -8.04 -11.14 -12.38
C ARG A 33 -6.87 -12.06 -12.77
N ASP A 34 -6.64 -12.26 -14.07
CA ASP A 34 -5.55 -13.10 -14.58
C ASP A 34 -4.22 -12.35 -14.81
N ASP A 35 -4.24 -11.04 -15.07
CA ASP A 35 -3.03 -10.26 -15.41
C ASP A 35 -2.29 -9.67 -14.19
N LEU A 36 -2.98 -9.52 -13.05
CA LEU A 36 -2.38 -8.98 -11.82
C LEU A 36 -1.40 -9.95 -11.16
N GLN A 37 -1.40 -11.22 -11.56
CA GLN A 37 -0.47 -12.24 -11.08
C GLN A 37 0.98 -12.01 -11.52
N GLN A 38 1.25 -11.12 -12.48
CA GLN A 38 2.57 -11.08 -13.13
C GLN A 38 3.59 -10.13 -12.49
N HIS A 39 3.19 -9.18 -11.65
CA HIS A 39 4.11 -8.16 -11.16
C HIS A 39 3.90 -7.86 -9.66
N VAL A 40 4.61 -8.61 -8.80
CA VAL A 40 4.83 -8.23 -7.40
C VAL A 40 5.70 -6.97 -7.39
N VAL A 41 5.06 -5.80 -7.39
CA VAL A 41 5.73 -4.50 -7.28
C VAL A 41 5.23 -3.85 -6.00
N GLY A 42 6.07 -3.85 -4.98
CA GLY A 42 5.78 -3.31 -3.67
C GLY A 42 7.03 -3.26 -2.81
N THR A 43 6.95 -2.58 -1.66
CA THR A 43 8.05 -2.59 -0.68
C THR A 43 7.79 -3.73 0.31
N PRO A 44 8.61 -4.80 0.35
CA PRO A 44 8.25 -6.09 0.98
C PRO A 44 7.73 -6.00 2.42
N TYR A 45 8.28 -5.09 3.23
CA TYR A 45 7.93 -4.95 4.64
C TYR A 45 6.50 -4.47 4.92
N TRP A 46 5.84 -3.86 3.93
CA TRP A 46 4.47 -3.34 4.07
C TRP A 46 3.44 -4.14 3.26
N MET A 47 3.84 -5.26 2.65
CA MET A 47 2.95 -6.05 1.80
C MET A 47 2.08 -6.99 2.63
N ALA A 48 0.78 -7.03 2.31
CA ALA A 48 -0.16 -7.97 2.91
C ALA A 48 0.13 -9.40 2.40
N PRO A 49 -0.12 -10.44 3.21
CA PRO A 49 0.16 -11.82 2.84
C PRO A 49 -0.52 -12.22 1.52
N GLU A 50 -1.76 -11.79 1.31
CA GLU A 50 -2.51 -12.05 0.08
C GLU A 50 -1.85 -11.47 -1.18
N VAL A 51 -1.13 -10.35 -1.04
CA VAL A 51 -0.38 -9.70 -2.14
C VAL A 51 0.91 -10.47 -2.44
N ILE A 52 1.57 -11.00 -1.41
CA ILE A 52 2.78 -11.82 -1.54
C ILE A 52 2.44 -13.17 -2.19
N GLU A 53 1.32 -13.76 -1.79
CA GLU A 53 0.80 -15.02 -2.33
C GLU A 53 0.19 -14.86 -3.74
N MET A 54 0.24 -13.66 -4.33
CA MET A 54 -0.36 -13.33 -5.64
C MET A 54 -1.85 -13.72 -5.73
N THR A 55 -2.53 -13.65 -4.59
CA THR A 55 -3.97 -13.90 -4.51
C THR A 55 -4.75 -12.59 -4.71
N GLN A 56 -6.06 -12.63 -4.52
CA GLN A 56 -6.91 -11.48 -4.79
C GLN A 56 -6.55 -10.31 -3.85
N VAL A 57 -6.01 -9.24 -4.44
CA VAL A 57 -5.81 -7.97 -3.74
C VAL A 57 -7.17 -7.35 -3.48
N THR A 58 -7.40 -6.94 -2.24
CA THR A 58 -8.65 -6.31 -1.81
C THR A 58 -8.35 -5.01 -1.07
N PRO A 59 -9.34 -4.17 -0.77
CA PRO A 59 -9.14 -3.01 0.09
C PRO A 59 -8.53 -3.37 1.47
N ALA A 60 -8.66 -4.63 1.93
CA ALA A 60 -8.02 -5.10 3.15
C ALA A 60 -6.48 -5.12 3.07
N SER A 61 -5.92 -5.28 1.88
CA SER A 61 -4.47 -5.27 1.65
C SER A 61 -3.85 -3.89 1.94
N ASP A 62 -4.60 -2.82 1.68
CA ASP A 62 -4.19 -1.46 2.08
C ASP A 62 -4.30 -1.25 3.59
N ILE A 63 -5.28 -1.86 4.26
CA ILE A 63 -5.43 -1.80 5.72
C ILE A 63 -4.23 -2.45 6.42
N TRP A 64 -3.76 -3.60 5.91
CA TRP A 64 -2.54 -4.25 6.39
C TRP A 64 -1.34 -3.29 6.35
N SER A 65 -1.13 -2.67 5.19
CA SER A 65 -0.04 -1.69 5.01
C SER A 65 -0.12 -0.53 6.00
N VAL A 66 -1.33 -0.02 6.29
CA VAL A 66 -1.54 1.03 7.30
C VAL A 66 -1.23 0.51 8.71
N GLY A 67 -1.52 -0.76 9.01
CA GLY A 67 -1.11 -1.40 10.25
C GLY A 67 0.42 -1.38 10.44
N CYS A 68 1.17 -1.78 9.41
CA CYS A 68 2.63 -1.70 9.41
C CYS A 68 3.12 -0.26 9.63
N LEU A 69 2.50 0.72 8.97
CA LEU A 69 2.83 2.14 9.13
C LEU A 69 2.60 2.62 10.58
N ILE A 70 1.51 2.23 11.24
CA ILE A 70 1.25 2.64 12.63
C ILE A 70 2.34 2.08 13.56
N VAL A 71 2.77 0.83 13.33
CA VAL A 71 3.87 0.22 14.07
C VAL A 71 5.17 0.99 13.79
N GLU A 72 5.50 1.26 12.53
CA GLU A 72 6.68 2.04 12.11
C GLU A 72 6.71 3.43 12.76
N LEU A 73 5.56 4.14 12.82
CA LEU A 73 5.46 5.44 13.47
C LEU A 73 5.71 5.36 14.99
N ARG A 74 5.38 4.23 15.61
CA ARG A 74 5.61 4.00 17.04
C ARG A 74 7.04 3.57 17.33
N THR A 75 7.65 2.74 16.49
CA THR A 75 8.99 2.15 16.69
C THR A 75 10.11 2.99 16.08
N GLY A 76 9.78 3.91 15.16
CA GLY A 76 10.75 4.66 14.37
C GLY A 76 11.52 3.80 13.36
N SER A 77 11.11 2.54 13.17
CA SER A 77 11.77 1.56 12.30
C SER A 77 10.74 0.66 11.61
N PRO A 78 10.93 0.32 10.31
CA PRO A 78 10.11 -0.66 9.59
C PRO A 78 10.15 -2.06 10.21
#